data_AF-A0A8J1TET7-F1
#
_entry.id   AF-A0A8J1TET7-F1
#
_cell.length_a   1.000
_cell.length_b   1.000
_cell.length_c   1.000
_cell.angle_alpha   90.00
_cell.angle_beta   90.00
_cell.angle_gamma   90.00
#
_symmetry.space_group_name_H-M   'P 1'
#
loop_
_entity.id
_entity.type
_entity.pdbx_description
1 polymer ?
#
loop_
_entity_poly.entity_id
_entity_poly.type
_entity_poly.pdbx_seq_one_letter_code
_entity_poly.pdbx_strand_id
1 'polypeptide(L)'
;LASSNRNTFVQQLNDTWFKVYSRSKGRAMDSSGFEHVFVGEIKRSKVSGFHNWVQYYQEEKKGETELFSERERCQPVPILTSSHNWQGAFNAIGRWYMRTSPEFEMAIYT
;
A
#
# COMPACT_ATOMS: atom_id res chain seq x y z
N LEU A 1 6.14 -12.01 19.07
CA LEU A 1 7.56 -11.64 18.96
C LEU A 1 8.18 -12.43 17.80
N ALA A 2 9.02 -11.80 16.99
CA ALA A 2 9.65 -12.43 15.82
C ALA A 2 10.69 -13.49 16.22
N SER A 3 10.89 -14.49 15.36
CA SER A 3 11.90 -15.53 15.58
C SER A 3 13.31 -14.99 15.32
N SER A 4 14.30 -15.38 16.13
CA SER A 4 15.72 -15.11 15.87
C SER A 4 16.32 -16.01 14.79
N ASN A 5 15.63 -17.09 14.41
CA ASN A 5 16.00 -17.92 13.28
C ASN A 5 15.55 -17.26 11.98
N ARG A 6 16.50 -16.98 11.07
CA ARG A 6 16.24 -16.31 9.79
C ARG A 6 15.15 -17.00 8.96
N ASN A 7 15.17 -18.32 8.84
CA ASN A 7 14.22 -19.04 7.99
C ASN A 7 12.80 -18.96 8.56
N THR A 8 12.67 -19.11 9.88
CA THR A 8 11.39 -18.93 10.57
C THR A 8 10.90 -17.48 10.46
N PHE A 9 11.79 -16.49 10.59
CA PHE A 9 11.42 -15.09 10.44
C PHE A 9 10.96 -14.76 9.02
N VAL A 10 11.65 -15.26 8.00
CA VAL A 10 11.22 -15.12 6.60
C VAL A 10 9.85 -15.76 6.38
N GLN A 11 9.59 -16.92 6.98
CA GLN A 11 8.27 -17.54 6.91
C GLN A 11 7.19 -16.69 7.61
N GLN A 12 7.51 -16.09 8.77
CA GLN A 12 6.60 -15.16 9.44
C GLN A 12 6.29 -13.94 8.57
N LEU A 13 7.30 -13.33 7.94
CA LEU A 13 7.10 -12.23 6.98
C LEU A 13 6.25 -12.67 5.79
N ASN A 14 6.49 -13.88 5.28
CA ASN A 14 5.71 -14.42 4.17
C ASN A 14 4.23 -14.58 4.55
N ASP A 15 3.98 -15.14 5.73
CA ASP A 15 2.63 -15.30 6.26
C ASP A 15 1.94 -13.96 6.55
N THR A 16 2.69 -12.94 6.97
CA THR A 16 2.14 -11.60 7.22
C THR A 16 1.79 -10.87 5.92
N TRP A 17 2.68 -10.90 4.92
CA TRP A 17 2.58 -10.04 3.76
C TRP A 17 1.91 -10.70 2.56
N PHE A 18 2.19 -11.98 2.28
CA PHE A 18 1.79 -12.61 1.02
C PHE A 18 0.75 -13.71 1.19
N LYS A 19 0.53 -14.21 2.41
CA LYS A 19 -0.55 -15.18 2.64
C LYS A 19 -1.90 -14.53 2.40
N VAL A 20 -2.66 -15.15 1.51
CA VAL A 20 -4.01 -14.72 1.19
C VAL A 20 -4.92 -15.00 2.38
N TYR A 21 -5.80 -14.06 2.69
CA TYR A 21 -6.83 -14.16 3.71
C TYR A 21 -8.15 -13.56 3.21
N SER A 22 -9.25 -13.96 3.83
CA SER A 22 -10.58 -13.45 3.50
C SER A 22 -10.92 -12.23 4.36
N ARG A 23 -11.32 -11.12 3.73
CA ARG A 23 -11.99 -9.98 4.40
C ARG A 23 -13.52 -10.03 4.33
N SER A 24 -14.08 -11.12 3.79
CA SER A 24 -15.50 -11.26 3.43
C SER A 24 -16.23 -12.40 4.17
N LYS A 25 -15.72 -12.80 5.35
CA LYS A 25 -16.20 -13.95 6.17
C LYS A 25 -16.08 -15.31 5.48
N GLY A 26 -14.95 -15.55 4.81
CA GLY A 26 -14.62 -16.80 4.12
C GLY A 26 -15.19 -16.93 2.70
N ARG A 27 -15.86 -15.89 2.19
CA ARG A 27 -16.52 -15.95 0.87
C ARG A 27 -15.56 -15.81 -0.30
N ALA A 28 -14.42 -15.15 -0.09
CA ALA A 28 -13.35 -15.02 -1.07
C ALA A 28 -12.01 -14.93 -0.35
N MET A 29 -11.03 -15.71 -0.80
CA MET A 29 -9.64 -15.62 -0.39
C MET A 29 -8.94 -14.75 -1.45
N ASP A 30 -9.04 -13.45 -1.28
CA ASP A 30 -8.79 -12.46 -2.33
C ASP A 30 -8.04 -11.22 -1.82
N SER A 31 -7.38 -11.32 -0.66
CA SER A 31 -6.61 -10.21 -0.09
C SER A 31 -5.32 -10.70 0.57
N SER A 32 -4.23 -9.96 0.39
CA SER A 32 -2.99 -10.10 1.14
C SER A 32 -2.53 -8.73 1.69
N GLY A 33 -1.62 -8.74 2.66
CA GLY A 33 -1.06 -7.48 3.20
C GLY A 33 -0.29 -6.70 2.14
N PHE A 34 0.43 -7.41 1.28
CA PHE A 34 1.21 -6.84 0.19
C PHE A 34 0.31 -6.19 -0.86
N GLU A 35 -0.74 -6.87 -1.31
CA GLU A 35 -1.67 -6.30 -2.28
C GLU A 35 -2.34 -5.04 -1.72
N HIS A 36 -2.80 -5.09 -0.47
CA HIS A 36 -3.45 -3.94 0.15
C HIS A 36 -2.53 -2.69 0.22
N VAL A 37 -1.28 -2.87 0.66
CA VAL A 37 -0.35 -1.74 0.87
C VAL A 37 0.38 -1.32 -0.41
N PHE A 38 1.00 -2.26 -1.11
CA PHE A 38 1.94 -1.99 -2.19
C PHE A 38 1.33 -2.02 -3.59
N VAL A 39 0.29 -2.83 -3.83
CA VAL A 39 -0.40 -2.88 -5.14
C VAL A 39 -1.58 -1.90 -5.16
N GLY A 40 -2.32 -1.84 -4.06
CA GLY A 40 -3.58 -1.14 -3.93
C GLY A 40 -4.79 -2.00 -4.30
N GLU A 41 -5.93 -1.66 -3.71
CA GLU A 41 -7.22 -2.29 -4.00
C GLU A 41 -8.34 -1.25 -4.05
N ILE A 42 -9.29 -1.45 -4.97
CA ILE A 42 -10.54 -0.68 -5.02
C ILE A 42 -11.67 -1.58 -4.52
N LYS A 43 -12.35 -1.11 -3.48
CA LYS A 43 -13.49 -1.82 -2.88
C LYS A 43 -14.70 -0.91 -2.84
N ARG A 44 -15.78 -1.36 -3.48
CA ARG A 44 -17.05 -0.59 -3.58
C ARG A 44 -16.81 0.85 -4.08
N SER A 45 -16.03 0.96 -5.16
CA SER A 45 -15.66 2.23 -5.81
C SER A 45 -14.88 3.19 -4.92
N LYS A 46 -14.21 2.67 -3.88
CA LYS A 46 -13.32 3.43 -3.01
C LYS A 46 -11.95 2.78 -2.99
N VAL A 47 -10.91 3.59 -3.07
CA VAL A 47 -9.54 3.15 -2.81
C VAL A 47 -9.46 2.70 -1.35
N SER A 48 -9.16 1.43 -1.12
CA SER A 48 -9.05 0.84 0.22
C SER A 48 -7.61 0.55 0.61
N GLY A 49 -6.64 0.83 -0.26
CA GLY A 49 -5.19 0.62 -0.05
C GLY A 49 -4.39 1.67 -0.82
N PHE A 50 -3.38 1.22 -1.58
CA PHE A 50 -2.63 2.06 -2.55
C PHE A 50 -1.77 3.10 -1.82
N HIS A 51 -0.85 2.61 -0.98
CA HIS A 51 -0.05 3.41 -0.06
C HIS A 51 1.44 3.52 -0.43
N ASN A 52 1.83 3.04 -1.61
CA ASN A 52 3.21 3.07 -2.06
C ASN A 52 3.44 4.06 -3.21
N TRP A 53 4.43 4.93 -3.07
CA TRP A 53 4.72 5.98 -4.05
C TRP A 53 5.26 5.43 -5.38
N VAL A 54 5.97 4.31 -5.36
CA VAL A 54 6.46 3.67 -6.59
C VAL A 54 5.28 3.14 -7.39
N GLN A 55 4.32 2.50 -6.73
CA GLN A 55 3.10 2.03 -7.38
C GLN A 55 2.25 3.20 -7.90
N TYR A 56 2.14 4.30 -7.14
CA TYR A 56 1.49 5.51 -7.63
C TYR A 56 2.12 6.03 -8.92
N TYR A 57 3.46 6.16 -8.95
CA TYR A 57 4.21 6.58 -10.15
C TYR A 57 3.96 5.66 -11.36
N GLN A 58 3.88 4.35 -11.13
CA GLN A 58 3.62 3.39 -12.20
C GLN A 58 2.20 3.50 -12.77
N GLU A 59 1.20 3.77 -11.93
CA GLU A 59 -0.18 4.00 -12.37
C GLU A 59 -0.35 5.37 -13.03
N GLU A 60 0.35 6.40 -12.55
CA GLU A 60 0.41 7.72 -13.18
C GLU A 60 0.95 7.63 -14.61
N LYS A 61 2.02 6.86 -14.82
CA LYS A 61 2.57 6.63 -16.17
C LYS A 61 1.62 5.90 -17.12
N LYS A 62 0.66 5.14 -16.60
CA LYS A 62 -0.38 4.47 -17.41
C LYS A 62 -1.55 5.40 -17.71
N GLY A 63 -1.61 6.59 -17.10
CA GLY A 63 -2.78 7.47 -17.17
C GLY A 63 -3.94 7.00 -16.29
N GLU A 64 -3.69 6.12 -15.33
CA GLU A 64 -4.72 5.54 -14.46
C GLU A 64 -4.93 6.34 -13.17
N THR A 65 -4.17 7.42 -12.97
CA THR A 65 -4.33 8.34 -11.83
C THR A 65 -4.50 9.77 -12.29
N GLU A 66 -5.26 10.53 -11.51
CA GLU A 66 -5.41 11.98 -11.67
C GLU A 66 -5.20 12.66 -10.32
N LEU A 67 -4.25 13.60 -10.23
CA LEU A 67 -3.96 14.33 -9.00
C LEU A 67 -4.76 15.63 -8.94
N PHE A 68 -5.47 15.87 -7.85
CA PHE A 68 -6.27 17.09 -7.67
C PHE A 68 -5.66 18.08 -6.68
N SER A 69 -5.06 17.58 -5.60
CA SER A 69 -4.39 18.41 -4.60
C SER A 69 -3.27 17.65 -3.93
N GLU A 70 -2.24 18.37 -3.51
CA GLU A 70 -1.09 17.80 -2.81
C GLU A 70 -0.55 18.71 -1.72
N ARG A 71 -0.02 18.09 -0.67
CA ARG A 71 0.74 18.75 0.38
C ARG A 71 1.82 17.80 0.88
N GLU A 72 3.06 18.20 0.67
CA GLU A 72 4.20 17.48 1.24
C GLU A 72 4.52 18.02 2.65
N ARG A 73 4.78 17.10 3.58
CA ARG A 73 5.47 17.40 4.85
C ARG A 73 6.85 16.77 4.80
N CYS A 74 7.87 17.61 4.88
CA CYS A 74 9.25 17.15 5.09
C CYS A 74 9.46 17.00 6.60
N GLN A 75 9.88 15.82 7.11
CA GLN A 75 10.72 15.55 8.31
C GLN A 75 10.33 14.25 9.04
N PRO A 76 11.30 13.39 9.46
CA PRO A 76 12.60 13.12 8.83
C PRO A 76 12.47 12.35 7.50
N VAL A 77 11.29 11.76 7.24
CA VAL A 77 10.93 11.09 5.98
C VAL A 77 9.80 11.89 5.32
N PRO A 78 9.92 12.26 4.04
CA PRO A 78 8.87 13.01 3.35
C PRO A 78 7.55 12.23 3.28
N ILE A 79 6.44 12.89 3.60
CA ILE A 79 5.09 12.34 3.48
C ILE A 79 4.27 13.24 2.55
N LEU A 80 3.77 12.66 1.46
CA LEU A 80 2.84 13.32 0.57
C LEU A 80 1.41 13.00 1.02
N THR A 81 0.59 14.04 1.22
CA THR A 81 -0.85 13.91 1.39
C THR A 81 -1.52 14.47 0.15
N SER A 82 -2.39 13.72 -0.49
CA SER A 82 -3.04 14.14 -1.74
C SER A 82 -4.53 13.81 -1.77
N SER A 83 -5.26 14.45 -2.66
CA SER A 83 -6.53 13.93 -3.17
C SER A 83 -6.34 13.55 -4.64
N HIS A 84 -6.75 12.34 -5.00
CA HIS A 84 -6.50 11.80 -6.33
C HIS A 84 -7.64 10.88 -6.78
N ASN A 85 -7.74 10.67 -8.09
CA ASN A 85 -8.46 9.56 -8.68
C ASN A 85 -7.48 8.42 -8.97
N TRP A 86 -7.91 7.18 -8.79
CA TRP A 86 -7.22 6.00 -9.30
C TRP A 86 -8.24 5.05 -9.94
N GLN A 87 -8.08 4.75 -11.22
CA GLN A 87 -8.96 3.87 -12.02
C GLN A 87 -10.46 4.21 -11.86
N GLY A 88 -10.80 5.50 -11.84
CA GLY A 88 -12.17 6.00 -11.68
C GLY A 88 -12.67 6.07 -10.23
N ALA A 89 -11.91 5.59 -9.24
CA ALA A 89 -12.25 5.68 -7.83
C ALA A 89 -11.60 6.92 -7.19
N PHE A 90 -12.44 7.85 -6.70
CA PHE A 90 -11.96 9.03 -5.98
C PHE A 90 -11.48 8.68 -4.56
N ASN A 91 -10.29 9.14 -4.22
CA ASN A 91 -9.76 9.12 -2.88
C ASN A 91 -9.53 10.55 -2.37
N ALA A 92 -10.28 10.94 -1.34
CA ALA A 92 -10.18 12.27 -0.75
C ALA A 92 -8.83 12.50 -0.05
N ILE A 93 -8.22 11.44 0.51
CA ILE A 93 -6.97 11.52 1.27
C ILE A 93 -6.11 10.28 1.00
N GLY A 94 -5.18 10.41 0.06
CA GLY A 94 -4.01 9.54 -0.09
C GLY A 94 -2.87 9.99 0.80
N ARG A 95 -2.14 9.05 1.39
CA ARG A 95 -0.89 9.32 2.10
C ARG A 95 0.15 8.29 1.76
N TRP A 96 1.34 8.77 1.44
CA TRP A 96 2.47 7.94 1.03
C TRP A 96 3.75 8.50 1.64
N TYR A 97 4.64 7.62 2.05
CA TYR A 97 6.04 8.00 2.20
C TYR A 97 6.60 8.22 0.80
N MET A 98 7.31 9.33 0.61
CA MET A 98 7.95 9.65 -0.67
C MET A 98 9.44 9.38 -0.57
N ARG A 99 10.02 8.91 -1.68
CA ARG A 99 11.47 8.68 -1.83
C ARG A 99 12.03 7.60 -0.89
N THR A 100 11.16 6.79 -0.30
CA THR A 100 11.50 5.63 0.52
C THR A 100 11.70 4.39 -0.33
N SER A 101 12.47 3.43 0.18
CA SER A 101 12.55 2.12 -0.45
C SER A 101 11.40 1.20 0.01
N PRO A 102 10.98 0.21 -0.81
CA PRO A 102 9.93 -0.73 -0.40
C PRO A 102 10.26 -1.47 0.90
N GLU A 103 11.53 -1.81 1.13
CA GLU A 103 11.97 -2.46 2.36
C GLU A 103 11.89 -1.54 3.59
N PHE A 104 12.04 -0.22 3.43
CA PHE A 104 11.81 0.73 4.52
C PHE A 104 10.34 0.74 4.94
N GLU A 105 9.42 0.82 3.98
CA GLU A 105 7.97 0.81 4.25
C GLU A 105 7.55 -0.54 4.85
N MET A 106 8.02 -1.66 4.28
CA MET A 106 7.75 -3.00 4.80
C MET A 106 8.28 -3.16 6.23
N ALA A 107 9.44 -2.60 6.56
CA ALA A 107 10.02 -2.64 7.90
C ALA A 107 9.25 -1.81 8.94
N ILE A 108 8.66 -0.66 8.56
CA ILE A 108 7.82 0.13 9.48
C ILE A 108 6.46 -0.52 9.71
N TYR A 109 5.93 -1.21 8.69
CA TYR A 109 4.62 -1.85 8.76
C TYR A 109 4.63 -3.26 9.37
N THR A 110 5.81 -3.84 9.60
CA THR A 110 5.99 -5.13 10.27
C THR A 110 6.28 -4.94 11.76
#